data_AF-R7TF03-F1
#
_entry.id   AF-R7TF03-F1
#
_cell.length_a   1.000
_cell.length_b   1.000
_cell.length_c   1.000
_cell.angle_alpha   90.00
_cell.angle_beta   90.00
_cell.angle_gamma   90.00
#
_symmetry.space_group_name_H-M   'P 1'
#
loop_
_entity.id
_entity.type
_entity.pdbx_description
1 polymer ?
#
loop_
_entity_poly.entity_id
_entity_poly.type
_entity_poly.pdbx_seq_one_letter_code
_entity_poly.pdbx_strand_id
1 'polypeptide(L)'
;IFQDGKTEVVANEGGDRMTPAIVAYTDHDKVVGLPAKQGLYRNASNTICNVKELIGREADSEVVQNAMQNSNVKIICQGAKPFYEVDYKERTHKVSPVSVAAAIFDSLKGT
;
A
#
# COMPACT_ATOMS: atom_id res chain seq x y z
N ILE A 1 -14.09 -10.79 -13.93
CA ILE A 1 -14.05 -12.07 -14.67
C ILE A 1 -14.70 -11.86 -16.03
N PHE A 2 -14.13 -12.38 -17.12
CA PHE A 2 -14.78 -12.38 -18.43
C PHE A 2 -15.14 -13.82 -18.78
N GLN A 3 -16.43 -14.14 -18.76
CA GLN A 3 -16.97 -15.47 -19.05
C GLN A 3 -18.22 -15.31 -19.91
N ASP A 4 -18.37 -16.17 -20.93
CA ASP A 4 -19.54 -16.23 -21.82
C ASP A 4 -19.97 -14.88 -22.44
N GLY A 5 -18.97 -14.07 -22.82
CA GLY A 5 -19.21 -12.75 -23.43
C GLY A 5 -19.71 -11.68 -22.45
N LYS A 6 -19.73 -11.99 -21.14
CA LYS A 6 -20.12 -11.06 -20.08
C LYS A 6 -18.93 -10.70 -19.21
N THR A 7 -18.84 -9.41 -18.88
CA THR A 7 -17.88 -8.89 -17.90
C THR A 7 -18.55 -8.83 -16.55
N GLU A 8 -17.99 -9.54 -15.58
CA GLU A 8 -18.41 -9.49 -14.18
C GLU A 8 -17.36 -8.79 -13.31
N VAL A 9 -17.82 -7.86 -12.48
CA VAL A 9 -17.00 -7.21 -11.45
C VAL A 9 -17.16 -7.98 -10.15
N VAL A 10 -16.05 -8.58 -9.70
CA VAL A 10 -15.98 -9.39 -8.48
C VAL A 10 -15.94 -8.48 -7.26
N ALA A 11 -16.73 -8.80 -6.25
CA ALA A 11 -16.69 -8.11 -4.97
C ALA A 11 -15.52 -8.63 -4.11
N ASN A 12 -14.96 -7.75 -3.27
CA ASN A 12 -13.99 -8.14 -2.25
C ASN A 12 -14.68 -8.87 -1.08
N GLU A 13 -13.89 -9.31 -0.09
CA GLU A 13 -14.39 -10.03 1.10
C GLU A 13 -15.46 -9.26 1.89
N GLY A 14 -15.48 -7.91 1.79
CA GLY A 14 -16.49 -7.05 2.41
C GLY A 14 -17.76 -6.87 1.57
N GLY A 15 -17.84 -7.47 0.38
CA GLY A 15 -18.95 -7.31 -0.56
C GLY A 15 -18.85 -6.06 -1.46
N ASP A 16 -17.79 -5.27 -1.33
CA ASP A 16 -17.57 -4.08 -2.17
C ASP A 16 -16.92 -4.46 -3.50
N ARG A 17 -17.41 -3.87 -4.59
CA ARG A 17 -16.81 -4.02 -5.94
C ARG A 17 -15.58 -3.13 -6.17
N MET A 18 -15.10 -2.46 -5.13
CA MET A 18 -13.91 -1.61 -5.16
C MET A 18 -13.13 -1.79 -3.87
N THR A 19 -11.82 -2.05 -4.01
CA THR A 19 -10.90 -2.13 -2.87
C THR A 19 -9.97 -0.92 -2.90
N PRO A 20 -9.92 -0.10 -1.83
CA PRO A 20 -8.95 0.98 -1.72
C PRO A 20 -7.51 0.45 -1.81
N ALA A 21 -6.66 1.11 -2.61
CA ALA A 21 -5.25 0.78 -2.73
C ALA A 21 -4.44 1.35 -1.54
N ILE A 22 -4.77 0.87 -0.33
CA ILE A 22 -4.20 1.33 0.94
C ILE A 22 -3.77 0.11 1.75
N VAL A 23 -2.58 0.17 2.35
CA VAL A 23 -2.01 -0.89 3.18
C VAL A 23 -1.62 -0.32 4.53
N ALA A 24 -2.18 -0.86 5.61
CA ALA A 24 -1.81 -0.52 6.98
C ALA A 24 -1.03 -1.68 7.62
N TYR A 25 0.06 -1.35 8.30
CA TYR A 25 0.78 -2.27 9.17
C TYR A 25 0.34 -2.01 10.61
N THR A 26 -0.18 -3.04 11.27
CA THR A 26 -0.52 -3.01 12.70
C THR A 26 0.50 -3.84 13.47
N ASP A 27 0.41 -3.87 14.80
CA ASP A 27 1.34 -4.66 15.61
C ASP A 27 1.33 -6.16 15.26
N HIS A 28 0.19 -6.67 14.77
CA HIS A 28 0.00 -8.09 14.49
C HIS A 28 -0.08 -8.39 12.99
N ASP A 29 -0.78 -7.55 12.24
CA ASP A 29 -1.24 -7.89 10.89
C ASP A 29 -0.95 -6.79 9.86
N LYS A 30 -0.88 -7.23 8.61
CA LYS A 30 -0.90 -6.34 7.45
C LYS A 30 -2.31 -6.32 6.90
N VAL A 31 -2.92 -5.14 6.90
CA VAL A 31 -4.32 -4.92 6.54
C VAL A 31 -4.39 -4.15 5.22
N VAL A 32 -5.29 -4.54 4.33
CA VAL A 32 -5.43 -3.92 2.99
C VAL A 32 -6.87 -3.46 2.78
N GLY A 33 -7.06 -2.38 2.03
CA GLY A 33 -8.39 -1.97 1.57
C GLY A 33 -9.16 -1.12 2.56
N LEU A 34 -10.46 -1.39 2.68
CA LEU A 34 -11.38 -0.60 3.50
C LEU A 34 -10.98 -0.56 4.99
N PRO A 35 -10.58 -1.68 5.64
CA PRO A 35 -10.18 -1.63 7.05
C PRO A 35 -8.92 -0.76 7.28
N ALA A 36 -7.95 -0.78 6.34
CA ALA A 36 -6.79 0.10 6.39
C ALA A 36 -7.21 1.59 6.27
N LYS A 37 -8.16 1.89 5.38
CA LYS A 37 -8.73 3.23 5.22
C LYS A 37 -9.44 3.73 6.49
N GLN A 38 -10.20 2.86 7.17
CA GLN A 38 -10.91 3.22 8.40
C GLN A 38 -9.96 3.57 9.56
N GLY A 39 -8.80 2.92 9.61
CA GLY A 39 -7.75 3.17 10.61
C GLY A 39 -6.78 4.31 10.28
N LEU A 40 -6.89 4.92 9.09
CA LEU A 40 -5.87 5.83 8.54
C LEU A 40 -5.47 6.96 9.50
N TYR A 41 -6.44 7.61 10.14
CA TYR A 41 -6.15 8.73 11.05
C TYR A 41 -5.48 8.30 12.36
N ARG A 42 -5.75 7.08 12.83
CA ARG A 42 -5.18 6.55 14.08
C ARG A 42 -3.80 5.93 13.87
N ASN A 43 -3.54 5.41 12.67
CA ASN A 43 -2.33 4.68 12.32
C ASN A 43 -1.62 5.31 11.11
N ALA A 44 -1.61 6.64 11.02
CA ALA A 44 -1.19 7.36 9.82
C ALA A 44 0.28 7.11 9.45
N SER A 45 1.16 7.03 10.45
CA SER A 45 2.60 6.76 10.27
C SER A 45 2.93 5.37 9.75
N ASN A 46 1.95 4.46 9.81
CA ASN A 46 2.09 3.05 9.44
C ASN A 46 1.07 2.62 8.36
N THR A 47 0.40 3.58 7.73
CA THR A 47 -0.60 3.35 6.69
C THR A 47 -0.15 3.98 5.37
N ILE A 48 0.26 3.12 4.43
CA ILE A 48 0.78 3.50 3.13
C ILE A 48 -0.37 3.73 2.15
N CYS A 49 -0.37 4.93 1.57
CA CYS A 49 -1.25 5.37 0.49
C CYS A 49 -0.42 5.71 -0.76
N ASN A 50 -1.09 5.87 -1.91
CA ASN A 50 -0.49 6.39 -3.15
C ASN A 50 0.79 5.67 -3.62
N VAL A 51 0.90 4.35 -3.35
CA VAL A 51 2.10 3.55 -3.68
C VAL A 51 2.58 3.70 -5.13
N LYS A 52 1.64 3.90 -6.07
CA LYS A 52 1.91 4.09 -7.50
C LYS A 52 2.87 5.24 -7.82
N GLU A 53 2.98 6.23 -6.92
CA GLU A 53 3.88 7.37 -7.11
C GLU A 53 5.36 6.98 -6.98
N LEU A 54 5.66 5.97 -6.15
CA LEU A 54 7.05 5.55 -5.88
C LEU A 54 7.49 4.32 -6.69
N ILE A 55 6.57 3.58 -7.30
CA ILE A 55 6.92 2.37 -8.07
C ILE A 55 7.79 2.77 -9.27
N GLY A 56 8.98 2.16 -9.35
CA GLY A 56 9.92 2.38 -10.47
C GLY A 56 10.58 3.76 -10.48
N ARG A 57 10.49 4.53 -9.39
CA ARG A 57 11.18 5.81 -9.25
C ARG A 57 12.51 5.67 -8.53
N GLU A 58 13.45 6.49 -8.96
CA GLU A 58 14.74 6.65 -8.30
C GLU A 58 14.67 7.79 -7.25
N ALA A 59 15.52 7.70 -6.24
CA ALA A 59 15.53 8.52 -5.04
C ALA A 59 15.70 10.02 -5.31
N ASP A 60 16.41 10.38 -6.38
CA ASP A 60 16.71 11.75 -6.80
C ASP A 60 15.56 12.41 -7.59
N SER A 61 14.53 11.65 -7.96
CA SER A 61 13.39 12.20 -8.68
C SER A 61 12.58 13.16 -7.80
N GLU A 62 12.12 14.25 -8.40
CA GLU A 62 11.28 15.26 -7.74
C GLU A 62 10.01 14.64 -7.12
N VAL A 63 9.46 13.60 -7.76
CA VAL A 63 8.31 12.84 -7.26
C VAL A 63 8.61 12.20 -5.90
N VAL A 64 9.77 11.56 -5.76
CA VAL A 64 10.16 10.91 -4.49
C VAL A 64 10.44 11.96 -3.42
N GLN A 65 11.12 13.07 -3.76
CA GLN A 65 11.39 14.16 -2.83
C GLN A 65 10.10 14.81 -2.30
N ASN A 66 9.14 15.08 -3.19
CA ASN A 66 7.83 15.59 -2.81
C ASN A 66 7.06 14.59 -1.94
N ALA A 67 7.10 13.30 -2.28
CA ALA A 67 6.44 12.27 -1.47
C ALA A 67 7.05 12.16 -0.06
N MET A 68 8.38 12.27 0.08
CA MET A 68 9.07 12.26 1.37
C MET A 68 8.63 13.41 2.29
N GLN A 69 8.26 14.57 1.74
CA GLN A 69 7.81 15.73 2.51
C GLN A 69 6.33 15.68 2.90
N ASN A 70 5.50 15.04 2.08
CA ASN A 70 4.04 15.09 2.21
C ASN A 70 3.43 13.77 2.74
N SER A 71 4.21 12.70 2.84
CA SER A 71 3.74 11.41 3.33
C SER A 71 3.69 11.37 4.85
N ASN A 72 2.61 10.80 5.40
CA ASN A 72 2.53 10.47 6.83
C ASN A 72 3.45 9.29 7.20
N VAL A 73 3.67 8.36 6.28
CA VAL A 73 4.63 7.26 6.46
C VAL A 73 6.01 7.74 6.08
N LYS A 74 6.99 7.43 6.93
CA LYS A 74 8.39 7.79 6.66
C LYS A 74 8.89 7.06 5.42
N ILE A 75 9.39 7.82 4.45
CA ILE A 75 10.04 7.30 3.25
C ILE A 75 11.55 7.52 3.42
N ILE A 76 12.33 6.47 3.17
CA ILE A 76 13.79 6.49 3.20
C ILE A 76 14.35 5.99 1.87
N CYS A 77 15.57 6.41 1.55
CA CYS A 77 16.28 5.93 0.36
C CYS A 77 17.37 4.94 0.77
N GLN A 78 17.43 3.78 0.10
CA GLN A 78 18.55 2.85 0.20
C GLN A 78 19.22 2.76 -1.16
N GLY A 79 20.41 3.35 -1.27
CA GLY A 79 21.02 3.63 -2.57
C GLY A 79 20.09 4.52 -3.39
N ALA A 80 19.82 4.12 -4.62
CA ALA A 80 18.98 4.89 -5.54
C ALA A 80 17.47 4.60 -5.39
N LYS A 81 17.05 3.69 -4.50
CA LYS A 81 15.63 3.26 -4.41
C LYS A 81 14.92 3.73 -3.14
N PRO A 82 13.66 4.20 -3.25
CA PRO A 82 12.83 4.56 -2.10
C PRO A 82 12.22 3.32 -1.42
N PHE A 83 12.07 3.40 -0.11
CA PHE A 83 11.42 2.41 0.76
C PHE A 83 10.53 3.13 1.77
N TYR A 84 9.45 2.49 2.19
CA TYR A 84 8.67 2.90 3.35
C TYR A 84 9.27 2.28 4.60
N GLU A 85 9.40 3.06 5.66
CA GLU A 85 9.74 2.58 6.99
C GLU A 85 8.45 2.45 7.80
N VAL A 86 8.14 1.25 8.25
CA VAL A 86 6.92 0.92 9.01
C VAL A 86 7.28 0.07 10.21
N ASP A 87 6.57 0.25 11.32
CA ASP A 87 6.70 -0.61 12.48
C ASP A 87 5.71 -1.78 12.36
N TYR A 88 6.22 -3.00 12.43
CA TYR A 88 5.44 -4.21 12.25
C TYR A 88 6.03 -5.30 13.12
N LYS A 89 5.20 -5.98 13.94
CA LYS A 89 5.65 -7.06 14.84
C LYS A 89 6.85 -6.65 15.72
N GLU A 90 6.69 -5.52 16.41
CA GLU A 90 7.69 -4.95 17.35
C GLU A 90 9.04 -4.60 16.72
N ARG A 91 9.11 -4.49 15.39
CA ARG A 91 10.32 -4.15 14.65
C ARG A 91 10.04 -3.13 13.57
N THR A 92 11.04 -2.31 13.30
CA THR A 92 11.02 -1.42 12.13
C THR A 92 11.41 -2.20 10.88
N HIS A 93 10.54 -2.18 9.88
CA HIS A 93 10.68 -2.84 8.60
C HIS A 93 10.82 -1.83 7.46
N LYS A 94 11.64 -2.17 6.48
CA LYS A 94 11.78 -1.42 5.22
C LYS A 94 11.02 -2.16 4.14
N VAL A 95 9.97 -1.53 3.61
CA VAL A 95 9.07 -2.15 2.65
C VAL A 95 9.20 -1.41 1.32
N SER A 96 9.49 -2.16 0.26
CA SER A 96 9.58 -1.58 -1.09
C SER A 96 8.19 -1.21 -1.64
N PRO A 97 8.07 -0.18 -2.49
CA PRO A 97 6.81 0.13 -3.17
C PRO A 97 6.24 -1.06 -3.94
N VAL A 98 7.09 -1.90 -4.53
CA VAL A 98 6.68 -3.11 -5.26
C VAL A 98 6.04 -4.13 -4.31
N SER A 99 6.59 -4.33 -3.11
CA SER A 99 6.03 -5.26 -2.11
C SER A 99 4.67 -4.78 -1.59
N VAL A 100 4.48 -3.46 -1.43
CA VAL A 100 3.19 -2.88 -1.06
C VAL A 100 2.17 -3.09 -2.18
N ALA A 101 2.56 -2.84 -3.43
CA ALA A 101 1.70 -3.08 -4.59
C ALA A 101 1.31 -4.55 -4.71
N ALA A 102 2.24 -5.48 -4.50
CA ALA A 102 1.97 -6.92 -4.48
C ALA A 102 0.92 -7.27 -3.42
N ALA A 103 1.02 -6.72 -2.21
CA ALA A 103 0.01 -6.94 -1.15
C ALA A 103 -1.39 -6.45 -1.56
N ILE A 104 -1.47 -5.34 -2.30
CA ILE A 104 -2.74 -4.83 -2.85
C ILE A 104 -3.26 -5.80 -3.90
N PHE A 105 -2.43 -6.22 -4.86
CA PHE A 105 -2.86 -7.15 -5.90
C PHE A 105 -3.27 -8.52 -5.35
N ASP A 106 -2.59 -9.01 -4.32
CA ASP A 106 -2.96 -10.28 -3.68
C ASP A 106 -4.34 -10.18 -3.02
N SER A 107 -4.72 -9.03 -2.46
CA SER A 107 -6.09 -8.80 -1.96
C SER A 107 -7.15 -8.74 -3.07
N LEU A 108 -6.75 -8.44 -4.31
CA LEU A 108 -7.65 -8.33 -5.46
C LEU A 108 -7.82 -9.66 -6.21
N LYS A 109 -6.85 -10.57 -6.09
CA LYS A 109 -6.92 -11.89 -6.76
C LYS A 109 -8.11 -12.70 -6.28
N GLY A 110 -8.62 -12.41 -5.08
CA GLY A 110 -9.76 -13.10 -4.50
C GLY A 110 -9.44 -14.55 -4.11
N THR A 111 -10.06 -14.98 -3.03
CA THR A 111 -10.28 -16.38 -2.66
C THR A 111 -11.05 -17.12 -3.75
#